data_AF-A0A7H0GWR0-F1
#
_entry.id   AF-A0A7H0GWR0-F1
#
_cell.length_a   1.000
_cell.length_b   1.000
_cell.length_c   1.000
_cell.angle_alpha   90.00
_cell.angle_beta   90.00
_cell.angle_gamma   90.00
#
_symmetry.space_group_name_H-M   'P 1'
#
loop_
_entity.id
_entity.type
_entity.pdbx_description
1 polymer ?
#
loop_
_entity_poly.entity_id
_entity_poly.type
_entity_poly.pdbx_seq_one_letter_code
_entity_poly.pdbx_strand_id
1 'polypeptide(L)'
;MVVTPATVDMFWLEGPSRITQFEEIDFLQRLERNQLPVARQHQETVKALLVLSRGKGWTLRGKTGWTSTKDYNNGWFVGWLEQNGKPYFFALNVEPKNNGPAMETFIKGRRALTEKLLHQEFKLMQ
;
A
#
# COMPACT_ATOMS: atom_id res chain seq x y z
N MET A 1 -16.68 3.81 3.28
CA MET A 1 -16.21 5.19 2.97
C MET A 1 -17.33 6.18 3.25
N VAL A 2 -17.01 7.38 3.73
CA VAL A 2 -17.99 8.46 3.97
C VAL A 2 -17.63 9.63 3.05
N VAL A 3 -18.40 9.81 1.98
CA VAL A 3 -18.11 10.79 0.91
C VAL A 3 -19.30 11.73 0.78
N THR A 4 -19.04 13.04 0.82
CA THR A 4 -20.06 14.09 0.63
C THR A 4 -19.56 15.09 -0.43
N PRO A 5 -20.43 15.90 -1.04
CA PRO A 5 -19.97 16.96 -1.97
C PRO A 5 -18.94 17.91 -1.34
N ALA A 6 -19.05 18.20 -0.04
CA ALA A 6 -18.14 19.09 0.67
C ALA A 6 -16.79 18.45 1.00
N THR A 7 -16.70 17.12 1.01
CA THR A 7 -15.49 16.37 1.39
C THR A 7 -14.90 15.56 0.25
N VAL A 8 -15.44 15.68 -0.97
CA VAL A 8 -15.12 14.82 -2.11
C VAL A 8 -13.64 14.85 -2.47
N ASP A 9 -12.92 15.93 -2.15
CA ASP A 9 -11.49 16.12 -2.44
C ASP A 9 -10.56 15.73 -1.28
N MET A 10 -11.11 15.43 -0.10
CA MET A 10 -10.33 15.22 1.13
C MET A 10 -10.76 13.98 1.92
N PHE A 11 -11.84 13.30 1.57
CA PHE A 11 -12.44 12.23 2.40
C PHE A 11 -11.50 11.06 2.69
N TRP A 12 -10.44 10.87 1.89
CA TRP A 12 -9.43 9.82 2.09
C TRP A 12 -8.20 10.29 2.87
N LEU A 13 -8.00 11.61 3.01
CA LEU A 13 -6.94 12.21 3.82
C LEU A 13 -7.45 12.59 5.21
N GLU A 14 -8.66 13.12 5.28
CA GLU A 14 -9.30 13.68 6.46
C GLU A 14 -10.73 13.16 6.63
N GLY A 15 -11.25 13.26 7.86
CA GLY A 15 -12.62 12.85 8.19
C GLY A 15 -12.73 11.38 8.61
N PRO A 16 -13.93 10.77 8.48
CA PRO A 16 -14.24 9.49 9.11
C PRO A 16 -14.03 8.26 8.22
N SER A 17 -13.63 8.41 6.95
CA SER A 17 -13.36 7.24 6.09
C SER A 17 -12.21 6.42 6.65
N ARG A 18 -12.40 5.11 6.75
CA ARG A 18 -11.39 4.15 7.21
C ARG A 18 -11.42 2.94 6.29
N ILE A 19 -10.28 2.26 6.24
CA ILE A 19 -10.08 0.96 5.60
C ILE A 19 -9.09 0.17 6.46
N THR A 20 -9.33 -1.12 6.64
CA THR A 20 -8.46 -2.03 7.38
C THR A 20 -7.37 -2.61 6.47
N GLN A 21 -6.30 -3.16 7.05
CA GLN A 21 -5.27 -3.86 6.28
C GLN A 21 -5.85 -5.03 5.47
N PHE A 22 -6.83 -5.74 6.00
CA PHE A 22 -7.46 -6.86 5.29
C PHE A 22 -8.34 -6.41 4.13
N GLU A 23 -9.05 -5.30 4.26
CA GLU A 23 -9.80 -4.71 3.15
C GLU A 23 -8.87 -4.18 2.04
N GLU A 24 -7.72 -3.61 2.40
CA GLU A 24 -6.67 -3.27 1.42
C GLU A 24 -6.18 -4.51 0.67
N ILE A 25 -5.93 -5.62 1.38
CA ILE A 25 -5.53 -6.89 0.74
C ILE A 25 -6.62 -7.41 -0.20
N ASP A 26 -7.90 -7.40 0.20
CA ASP A 26 -9.02 -7.80 -0.67
C ASP A 26 -9.07 -6.95 -1.95
N PHE A 27 -8.98 -5.62 -1.80
CA PHE A 27 -8.95 -4.70 -2.93
C PHE A 27 -7.79 -5.01 -3.89
N LEU A 28 -6.58 -5.21 -3.36
CA LEU A 28 -5.39 -5.52 -4.15
C LEU A 28 -5.50 -6.88 -4.86
N GLN A 29 -6.06 -7.90 -4.21
CA GLN A 29 -6.31 -9.20 -4.84
C GLN A 29 -7.27 -9.08 -6.03
N ARG A 30 -8.34 -8.31 -5.86
CA ARG A 30 -9.29 -8.06 -6.95
C ARG A 30 -8.67 -7.24 -8.08
N LEU A 31 -7.86 -6.23 -7.76
CA LEU A 31 -7.12 -5.45 -8.76
C LEU A 31 -6.15 -6.32 -9.55
N GLU A 32 -5.36 -7.16 -8.86
CA GLU A 32 -4.38 -8.07 -9.46
C GLU A 32 -5.05 -8.99 -10.48
N ARG A 33 -6.19 -9.60 -10.09
CA ARG A 33 -6.99 -10.53 -10.91
C ARG A 33 -7.89 -9.86 -11.96
N ASN A 34 -7.88 -8.53 -12.07
CA ASN A 34 -8.77 -7.75 -12.94
C ASN A 34 -10.27 -7.90 -12.62
N GLN A 35 -10.63 -8.04 -11.34
CA GLN A 35 -11.97 -8.32 -10.84
C GLN A 35 -12.68 -7.08 -10.25
N LEU A 36 -12.11 -5.88 -10.40
CA LEU A 36 -12.82 -4.66 -10.05
C LEU A 36 -13.91 -4.34 -11.10
N PRO A 37 -15.01 -3.66 -10.72
CA PRO A 37 -16.11 -3.32 -11.62
C PRO A 37 -15.79 -2.11 -12.53
N VAL A 38 -14.62 -2.14 -13.17
CA VAL A 38 -14.14 -1.11 -14.11
C VAL A 38 -13.39 -1.81 -15.27
N ALA A 39 -13.23 -1.14 -16.41
CA ALA A 39 -12.66 -1.78 -17.59
C ALA A 39 -11.24 -2.32 -17.32
N ARG A 40 -10.97 -3.54 -17.81
CA ARG A 40 -9.69 -4.25 -17.63
C ARG A 40 -8.49 -3.38 -18.02
N GLN A 41 -8.59 -2.63 -19.12
CA GLN A 41 -7.52 -1.74 -19.58
C GLN A 41 -7.06 -0.75 -18.50
N HIS A 42 -7.99 -0.18 -17.73
CA HIS A 42 -7.65 0.78 -16.68
C HIS A 42 -6.97 0.10 -15.49
N GLN A 43 -7.42 -1.11 -15.13
CA GLN A 43 -6.78 -1.91 -14.09
C GLN A 43 -5.34 -2.25 -14.49
N GLU A 44 -5.10 -2.68 -15.73
CA GLU A 44 -3.76 -2.95 -16.25
C GLU A 44 -2.86 -1.70 -16.25
N THR A 45 -3.40 -0.53 -16.66
CA THR A 45 -2.67 0.75 -16.58
C THR A 45 -2.27 1.08 -15.14
N VAL A 46 -3.18 0.94 -14.18
CA VAL A 46 -2.88 1.18 -12.76
C VAL A 46 -1.81 0.21 -12.25
N LYS A 47 -1.92 -1.09 -12.57
CA LYS A 47 -0.91 -2.10 -12.21
C LYS A 47 0.48 -1.77 -12.78
N ALA A 48 0.55 -1.18 -13.97
CA ALA A 48 1.80 -0.74 -14.58
C ALA A 48 2.41 0.47 -13.84
N LEU A 49 1.58 1.45 -13.44
CA LEU A 49 2.00 2.63 -12.69
C LEU A 49 2.46 2.31 -11.26
N LEU A 50 1.95 1.22 -10.67
CA LEU A 50 2.31 0.80 -9.32
C LEU A 50 3.67 0.10 -9.22
N VAL A 51 4.36 -0.17 -10.33
CA VAL A 51 5.65 -0.87 -10.30
C VAL A 51 6.72 -0.01 -9.63
N LEU A 52 7.29 -0.52 -8.54
CA LEU A 52 8.32 0.15 -7.76
C LEU A 52 9.73 -0.36 -8.07
N SER A 53 9.85 -1.66 -8.37
CA SER A 53 11.11 -2.31 -8.73
C SER A 53 10.84 -3.66 -9.41
N ARG A 54 11.83 -4.15 -10.15
CA ARG A 54 11.82 -5.45 -10.82
C ARG A 54 13.18 -6.11 -10.68
N GLY A 55 13.20 -7.43 -10.67
CA GLY A 55 14.41 -8.24 -10.75
C GLY A 55 14.18 -9.50 -11.58
N LYS A 56 15.08 -10.48 -11.44
CA LYS A 56 14.98 -11.72 -12.21
C LYS A 56 13.81 -12.56 -11.71
N GLY A 57 12.72 -12.60 -12.48
CA GLY A 57 11.54 -13.41 -12.17
C GLY A 57 10.63 -12.83 -11.09
N TRP A 58 10.83 -11.55 -10.70
CA TRP A 58 9.94 -10.87 -9.76
C TRP A 58 9.67 -9.40 -10.11
N THR A 59 8.49 -8.90 -9.72
CA THR A 59 8.08 -7.50 -9.85
C THR A 59 7.38 -7.06 -8.57
N LEU A 60 7.88 -5.98 -7.95
CA LEU A 60 7.27 -5.37 -6.78
C LEU A 60 6.37 -4.21 -7.22
N ARG A 61 5.11 -4.25 -6.79
CA ARG A 61 4.13 -3.18 -6.99
C ARG A 61 3.64 -2.68 -5.65
N GLY A 62 3.42 -1.37 -5.53
CA GLY A 62 2.85 -0.83 -4.30
C GLY A 62 2.80 0.68 -4.26
N LYS A 63 2.23 1.17 -3.17
CA LYS A 63 2.08 2.60 -2.91
C LYS A 63 2.28 2.90 -1.43
N THR A 64 2.98 3.99 -1.16
CA THR A 64 3.09 4.58 0.17
C THR A 64 1.96 5.57 0.43
N GLY A 65 1.51 5.63 1.68
CA GLY A 65 0.53 6.60 2.18
C GLY A 65 0.97 7.18 3.51
N TRP A 66 0.69 8.45 3.75
CA TRP A 66 0.96 9.11 5.02
C TRP A 66 -0.07 10.18 5.30
N THR A 67 -0.81 10.00 6.38
CA THR A 67 -1.62 11.07 6.98
C THR A 67 -0.83 11.64 8.14
N SER A 68 -0.64 12.96 8.14
CA SER A 68 0.03 13.71 9.21
C SER A 68 -0.89 14.83 9.65
N THR A 69 -1.44 14.70 10.86
CA THR A 69 -2.14 15.79 11.55
C THR A 69 -1.35 16.16 12.80
N LYS A 70 -1.77 17.24 13.49
CA LYS A 70 -1.11 17.70 14.72
C LYS A 70 -1.01 16.58 15.78
N ASP A 71 -2.00 15.71 15.84
CA ASP A 71 -2.16 14.74 16.92
C ASP A 71 -1.94 13.29 16.47
N TYR A 72 -1.78 13.05 15.17
CA TYR A 72 -1.84 11.71 14.59
C TYR A 72 -0.97 11.52 13.36
N ASN A 73 -0.22 10.42 13.34
CA ASN A 73 0.59 10.01 12.19
C ASN A 73 0.22 8.58 11.80
N ASN A 74 -0.30 8.41 10.59
CA ASN A 74 -0.69 7.11 10.06
C ASN A 74 0.11 6.76 8.81
N GLY A 75 0.94 5.72 8.90
CA GLY A 75 1.82 5.31 7.83
C GLY A 75 1.38 4.02 7.15
N TRP A 76 1.33 4.06 5.82
CA TRP A 76 0.98 2.91 5.00
C TRP A 76 2.07 2.56 3.99
N PHE A 77 2.24 1.27 3.77
CA PHE A 77 2.81 0.73 2.55
C PHE A 77 2.07 -0.54 2.14
N VAL A 78 1.36 -0.47 1.02
CA VAL A 78 0.49 -1.55 0.53
C VAL A 78 0.90 -1.94 -0.88
N GLY A 79 0.68 -3.21 -1.23
CA GLY A 79 1.03 -3.69 -2.56
C GLY A 79 1.13 -5.21 -2.64
N TRP A 80 1.80 -5.68 -3.68
CA TRP A 80 2.11 -7.09 -3.85
C TRP A 80 3.43 -7.29 -4.59
N LEU A 81 4.09 -8.38 -4.25
CA LEU A 81 5.19 -8.94 -5.02
C LEU A 81 4.63 -10.04 -5.93
N GLU A 82 4.94 -9.98 -7.20
CA GLU A 82 4.73 -11.10 -8.12
C GLU A 82 6.07 -11.81 -8.32
N GLN A 83 6.18 -13.09 -7.98
CA GLN A 83 7.40 -13.87 -8.17
C GLN A 83 7.07 -15.28 -8.64
N ASN A 84 7.70 -15.72 -9.73
CA ASN A 84 7.46 -17.04 -10.34
C ASN A 84 5.96 -17.31 -10.60
N GLY A 85 5.23 -16.30 -11.07
CA GLY A 85 3.78 -16.39 -11.34
C GLY A 85 2.89 -16.44 -10.10
N LYS A 86 3.43 -16.23 -8.89
CA LYS A 86 2.67 -16.20 -7.64
C LYS A 86 2.64 -14.78 -7.05
N PRO A 87 1.46 -14.24 -6.74
CA PRO A 87 1.35 -12.96 -6.03
C PRO A 87 1.43 -13.15 -4.51
N TYR A 88 2.17 -12.27 -3.83
CA TYR A 88 2.31 -12.16 -2.38
C TYR A 88 1.88 -10.76 -1.96
N PHE A 89 0.73 -10.64 -1.32
CA PHE A 89 0.12 -9.37 -0.94
C PHE A 89 0.59 -8.92 0.45
N PHE A 90 0.75 -7.61 0.64
CA PHE A 90 1.10 -7.02 1.92
C PHE A 90 0.37 -5.69 2.15
N ALA A 91 0.13 -5.40 3.42
CA ALA A 91 -0.44 -4.14 3.88
C ALA A 91 0.19 -3.77 5.23
N LEU A 92 1.28 -3.01 5.19
CA LEU A 92 1.89 -2.45 6.39
C LEU A 92 1.11 -1.22 6.82
N ASN A 93 0.64 -1.21 8.07
CA ASN A 93 0.10 -0.04 8.75
C ASN A 93 0.81 0.17 10.08
N VAL A 94 1.42 1.34 10.26
CA VAL A 94 2.23 1.66 11.45
C VAL A 94 2.15 3.13 11.82
N GLU A 95 2.36 3.40 13.10
CA GLU A 95 2.40 4.73 13.69
C GLU A 95 3.76 4.95 14.39
N PRO A 96 4.28 6.18 14.47
CA PRO A 96 5.46 6.46 15.28
C PRO A 96 5.20 6.12 16.75
N LYS A 97 6.22 5.60 17.43
CA LYS A 97 6.13 5.28 18.86
C LYS A 97 5.76 6.53 19.67
N ASN A 98 4.86 6.36 20.64
CA ASN A 98 4.39 7.41 21.55
C ASN A 98 3.81 8.66 20.84
N ASN A 99 3.23 8.51 19.65
CA ASN A 99 2.77 9.62 18.81
C ASN A 99 3.85 10.68 18.57
N GLY A 100 5.12 10.26 18.58
CA GLY A 100 6.25 11.13 18.31
C GLY A 100 6.24 11.67 16.87
N PRO A 101 7.11 12.65 16.58
CA PRO A 101 7.22 13.18 15.23
C PRO A 101 7.59 12.08 14.24
N ALA A 102 6.98 12.11 13.06
CA ALA A 102 7.35 11.26 11.93
C ALA A 102 8.72 11.68 11.38
N MET A 103 9.78 11.16 11.99
CA MET A 103 11.15 11.35 11.52
C MET A 103 11.36 10.71 10.15
N GLU A 104 12.41 11.13 9.44
CA GLU A 104 12.77 10.57 8.13
C GLU A 104 12.89 9.03 8.14
N THR A 105 13.38 8.48 9.25
CA THR A 105 13.48 7.04 9.49
C THR A 105 12.11 6.34 9.50
N PHE A 106 11.06 6.97 10.02
CA PHE A 106 9.69 6.45 9.91
C PHE A 106 9.20 6.52 8.46
N ILE A 107 9.42 7.65 7.79
CA ILE A 107 8.91 7.88 6.43
C ILE A 107 9.48 6.84 5.46
N LYS A 108 10.81 6.68 5.43
CA LYS A 108 11.54 5.72 4.59
C LYS A 108 11.44 4.28 5.12
N GLY A 109 11.38 4.13 6.44
CA GLY A 109 11.41 2.84 7.13
C GLY A 109 10.22 1.95 6.80
N ARG A 110 9.03 2.51 6.54
CA ARG A 110 7.84 1.71 6.16
C ARG A 110 8.09 0.80 4.96
N ARG A 111 8.68 1.38 3.91
CA ARG A 111 9.03 0.64 2.70
C ARG A 111 10.21 -0.30 2.96
N ALA A 112 11.29 0.22 3.54
CA ALA A 112 12.51 -0.56 3.79
C ALA A 112 12.26 -1.78 4.70
N LEU A 113 11.44 -1.64 5.74
CA LEU A 113 11.04 -2.73 6.64
C LEU A 113 10.29 -3.82 5.88
N THR A 114 9.31 -3.44 5.06
CA THR A 114 8.51 -4.40 4.29
C THR A 114 9.37 -5.16 3.30
N GLU A 115 10.21 -4.48 2.53
CA GLU A 115 11.14 -5.13 1.59
C GLU A 115 12.14 -6.04 2.33
N LYS A 116 12.64 -5.61 3.50
CA LYS A 116 13.50 -6.44 4.35
C LYS A 116 12.79 -7.71 4.82
N LEU A 117 11.53 -7.63 5.27
CA LEU A 117 10.75 -8.80 5.69
C LEU A 117 10.49 -9.76 4.52
N LEU A 118 10.10 -9.24 3.35
CA LEU A 118 9.92 -10.04 2.13
C LEU A 118 11.19 -10.82 1.79
N HIS A 119 12.36 -10.19 1.89
CA HIS A 119 13.62 -10.82 1.59
C HIS A 119 14.09 -11.80 2.68
N GLN A 120 14.11 -11.36 3.94
CA GLN A 120 14.78 -12.09 5.03
C GLN A 120 13.90 -13.17 5.64
N GLU A 121 12.61 -12.89 5.85
CA GLU A 121 11.69 -13.82 6.51
C GLU A 121 11.02 -14.73 5.49
N PHE A 122 10.52 -14.15 4.40
CA PHE A 122 9.78 -14.90 3.38
C PHE A 122 10.65 -15.46 2.24
N LYS A 123 11.95 -15.12 2.23
CA LYS A 123 12.91 -15.59 1.21
C LYS A 123 12.50 -15.23 -0.22
N LEU A 124 11.79 -14.12 -0.40
CA LEU A 124 11.37 -13.58 -1.69
C LEU A 124 12.38 -12.55 -2.22
N MET A 125 12.20 -12.12 -3.47
CA MET A 125 13.06 -11.12 -4.12
C MET A 125 14.56 -11.50 -4.15
N GLN A 126 14.85 -12.79 -4.29
CA GLN A 126 16.22 -13.30 -4.47
C GLN A 126 16.70 -13.10 -5.91
#